data_AF-A0A3D0WZF8-F1
#
_entry.id   AF-A0A3D0WZF8-F1
#
_cell.length_a   1.000
_cell.length_b   1.000
_cell.length_c   1.000
_cell.angle_alpha   90.00
_cell.angle_beta   90.00
_cell.angle_gamma   90.00
#
_symmetry.space_group_name_H-M   'P 1'
#
loop_
_entity.id
_entity.type
_entity.pdbx_description
1 polymer ?
#
loop_
_entity_poly.entity_id
_entity_poly.type
_entity_poly.pdbx_seq_one_letter_code
_entity_poly.pdbx_strand_id
1 'polypeptide(L)'
;MGAVKETVKKYKSQIALFLILCLAAFLSVFNIWNLGYSNEFYAASVKSMLTSWKNFFFVSLDPGGWVTVDKPPVSLWIQAAFAKVFGFYGWSIILPDCIAAVASVLILYRTVRRGFGEAAGLISALVLALSPIFILISKTNNTDSILIFFMVCSVWAMTAAAETGKTRWLMLSMVFLGIAYNAKTLEAFLILPALVAVYLFATDLRWKQRILRLVAAALVLAAVSLSWSAAVDLTPADQRPYVDNSSTNSELELALQYNGIQRIFGQMRGGGSGFRAPSAEKPASGSSAPSLPGGGTGSPRGGSEEGRGMPSGSGGGAGNSMFNGGGSPSPLRMFNTTLGGQDSWLLPFGLFSIAVLLVLFFRADKEDKKRRRRLLAAVLLWGGSVVTMCVYFSISEFFHPYYLSVMAPFLAALVGIGLTQMARLYRRRGAAGFFLPAALAATAAVQAVLLLEYSYHEEVLIPVVCAAAGVPAVLLLALRLAGRNPSQKLAAALTAAAFAGLLVAPAVWTGYSAMAGNVSAQIPSAGPSA
;
A
#
# COMPACT_ATOMS: atom_id res chain seq x y z
N MET A 1 -10.71 -27.38 34.11
CA MET A 1 -10.95 -27.39 32.64
C MET A 1 -12.26 -26.72 32.20
N GLY A 2 -13.37 -26.81 32.96
CA GLY A 2 -14.65 -26.16 32.59
C GLY A 2 -14.61 -24.62 32.53
N ALA A 3 -14.10 -23.98 33.59
CA ALA A 3 -13.99 -22.51 33.66
C ALA A 3 -13.09 -21.90 32.55
N VAL A 4 -12.05 -22.61 32.11
CA VAL A 4 -11.18 -22.19 31.00
C VAL A 4 -11.95 -22.24 29.68
N LYS A 5 -12.73 -23.30 29.42
CA LYS A 5 -13.55 -23.40 28.19
C LYS A 5 -14.61 -22.30 28.13
N GLU A 6 -15.25 -21.96 29.24
CA GLU A 6 -16.22 -20.86 29.29
C GLU A 6 -15.57 -19.49 29.08
N THR A 7 -14.40 -19.26 29.69
CA THR A 7 -13.63 -18.03 29.51
C THR A 7 -13.18 -17.85 28.05
N VAL A 8 -12.64 -18.91 27.43
CA VAL A 8 -12.25 -18.90 26.01
C VAL A 8 -13.46 -18.64 25.11
N LYS A 9 -14.62 -19.23 25.42
CA LYS A 9 -15.85 -18.98 24.65
C LYS A 9 -16.32 -17.52 24.78
N LYS A 10 -16.20 -16.93 25.98
CA LYS A 10 -16.58 -15.54 26.27
C LYS A 10 -15.67 -14.53 25.58
N TYR A 11 -14.36 -14.79 25.53
CA TYR A 11 -13.35 -13.86 25.01
C TYR A 11 -12.74 -14.27 23.66
N LYS A 12 -13.36 -15.22 22.95
CA LYS A 12 -12.82 -15.83 21.73
C LYS A 12 -12.31 -14.79 20.72
N SER A 13 -13.10 -13.74 20.52
CA SER A 13 -12.81 -12.74 19.50
C SER A 13 -11.75 -11.72 19.94
N GLN A 14 -11.68 -11.41 21.23
CA GLN A 14 -10.60 -10.62 21.82
C GLN A 14 -9.28 -11.39 21.75
N ILE A 15 -9.30 -12.70 22.04
CA ILE A 15 -8.14 -13.58 21.91
C ILE A 15 -7.71 -13.64 20.44
N ALA A 16 -8.63 -13.85 19.50
CA ALA A 16 -8.32 -13.87 18.08
C ALA A 16 -7.72 -12.54 17.59
N LEU A 17 -8.28 -11.40 18.00
CA LEU A 17 -7.71 -10.10 17.68
C LEU A 17 -6.32 -9.94 18.28
N PHE A 18 -6.13 -10.31 19.55
CA PHE A 18 -4.84 -10.23 20.22
C PHE A 18 -3.77 -11.05 19.46
N LEU A 19 -4.08 -12.28 19.06
CA LEU A 19 -3.18 -13.11 18.26
C LEU A 19 -2.86 -12.48 16.90
N ILE A 20 -3.83 -11.87 16.22
CA ILE A 20 -3.60 -11.15 14.96
C ILE A 20 -2.69 -9.94 15.17
N LEU A 21 -2.87 -9.19 16.27
CA LEU A 21 -2.01 -8.05 16.58
C LEU A 21 -0.59 -8.50 16.95
N CYS A 22 -0.44 -9.60 17.69
CA CYS A 22 0.87 -10.21 17.95
C CYS A 22 1.55 -10.68 16.66
N LEU A 23 0.78 -11.26 15.73
CA LEU A 23 1.30 -11.65 14.41
C LEU A 23 1.76 -10.42 13.62
N ALA A 24 0.94 -9.38 13.52
CA ALA A 24 1.30 -8.14 12.82
C ALA A 24 2.55 -7.49 13.45
N ALA A 25 2.60 -7.44 14.79
CA ALA A 25 3.73 -6.89 15.53
C ALA A 25 5.01 -7.71 15.30
N PHE A 26 4.91 -9.04 15.35
CA PHE A 26 6.03 -9.93 15.05
C PHE A 26 6.54 -9.70 13.62
N LEU A 27 5.67 -9.77 12.61
CA LEU A 27 6.07 -9.62 11.21
C LEU A 27 6.70 -8.24 10.92
N SER A 28 6.18 -7.17 11.54
CA SER A 28 6.70 -5.81 11.36
C SER A 28 8.03 -5.62 12.11
N VAL A 29 8.11 -5.99 13.39
CA VAL A 29 9.25 -5.65 14.27
C VAL A 29 10.40 -6.67 14.20
N PHE A 30 10.13 -7.92 13.80
CA PHE A 30 11.17 -8.95 13.77
C PHE A 30 12.36 -8.50 12.92
N ASN A 31 13.58 -8.65 13.44
CA ASN A 31 14.83 -8.40 12.72
C ASN A 31 15.11 -6.93 12.33
N ILE A 32 14.34 -5.93 12.78
CA ILE A 32 14.56 -4.53 12.37
C ILE A 32 15.92 -3.95 12.82
N TRP A 33 16.56 -4.55 13.83
CA TRP A 33 17.90 -4.20 14.30
C TRP A 33 19.01 -4.54 13.30
N ASN A 34 18.75 -5.43 12.34
CA ASN A 34 19.72 -5.86 11.35
C ASN A 34 19.54 -5.18 9.98
N LEU A 35 18.57 -4.27 9.83
CA LEU A 35 18.24 -3.62 8.55
C LEU A 35 19.08 -2.38 8.23
N GLY A 36 20.15 -2.12 8.98
CA GLY A 36 20.92 -0.89 8.87
C GLY A 36 20.02 0.34 9.05
N TYR A 37 20.27 1.41 8.30
CA TYR A 37 19.42 2.61 8.29
C TYR A 37 18.24 2.53 7.30
N SER A 38 18.03 1.37 6.67
CA SER A 38 17.03 1.18 5.62
C SER A 38 17.21 2.20 4.49
N ASN A 39 16.31 3.18 4.34
CA ASN A 39 16.45 4.25 3.36
C ASN A 39 17.37 5.34 3.88
N GLU A 40 18.62 5.33 3.39
CA GLU A 40 19.66 6.26 3.82
C GLU A 40 19.33 7.73 3.51
N PHE A 41 18.53 8.00 2.47
CA PHE A 41 18.10 9.36 2.13
C PHE A 41 17.27 9.97 3.27
N TYR A 42 16.25 9.24 3.74
CA TYR A 42 15.44 9.67 4.88
C TYR A 42 16.20 9.62 6.20
N ALA A 43 17.09 8.62 6.38
CA ALA A 43 17.91 8.52 7.58
C ALA A 43 18.89 9.71 7.72
N ALA A 44 19.50 10.16 6.62
CA ALA A 44 20.36 11.34 6.60
C ALA A 44 19.59 12.60 7.02
N SER A 45 18.37 12.78 6.50
CA SER A 45 17.50 13.87 6.92
C SER A 45 17.16 13.81 8.40
N VAL A 46 16.71 12.65 8.91
CA VAL A 46 16.43 12.49 10.35
C VAL A 46 17.66 12.82 11.20
N LYS A 47 18.86 12.40 10.79
CA LYS A 47 20.10 12.75 11.49
C LYS A 47 20.36 14.26 11.48
N SER A 48 20.16 14.92 10.33
CA SER A 48 20.28 16.37 10.20
C SER A 48 19.26 17.11 11.08
N MET A 49 18.02 16.63 11.14
CA MET A 49 16.96 17.21 11.96
C MET A 49 17.30 17.24 13.45
N LEU A 50 18.18 16.35 13.93
CA LEU A 50 18.64 16.35 15.33
C LEU A 50 19.65 17.46 15.65
N THR A 51 20.21 18.15 14.65
CA THR A 51 21.27 19.16 14.88
C THR A 51 20.72 20.56 15.13
N SER A 52 19.54 20.90 14.61
CA SER A 52 18.94 22.22 14.81
C SER A 52 17.42 22.24 14.59
N TRP A 53 16.74 23.23 15.18
CA TRP A 53 15.30 23.44 14.94
C TRP A 53 14.99 23.77 13.48
N LYS A 54 15.90 24.50 12.79
CA LYS A 54 15.76 24.81 11.36
C LYS A 54 15.71 23.51 10.55
N ASN A 55 16.68 22.62 10.75
CA ASN A 55 16.74 21.35 10.02
C ASN A 55 15.54 20.45 10.36
N PHE A 56 15.12 20.42 11.62
CA PHE A 56 13.92 19.72 12.06
C PHE A 56 12.66 20.21 11.34
N PHE A 57 12.43 21.53 11.31
CA PHE A 57 11.22 22.09 10.73
C PHE A 57 11.16 21.90 9.21
N PHE A 58 12.27 22.13 8.50
CA PHE A 58 12.34 22.06 7.05
C PHE A 58 12.67 20.67 6.49
N VAL A 59 12.82 19.65 7.35
CA VAL A 59 13.29 18.30 6.96
C VAL A 59 14.52 18.33 6.06
N SER A 60 15.52 19.10 6.50
CA SER A 60 16.79 19.25 5.77
C SER A 60 17.48 17.89 5.61
N LEU A 61 18.00 17.60 4.44
CA LEU A 61 18.77 16.40 4.12
C LEU A 61 20.17 16.45 4.76
N ASP A 62 20.77 17.65 4.80
CA ASP A 62 22.14 17.87 5.22
C ASP A 62 22.21 18.76 6.48
N PRO A 63 23.28 18.68 7.29
CA PRO A 63 23.39 19.43 8.55
C PRO A 63 23.54 20.94 8.36
N GLY A 64 23.99 21.41 7.19
CA GLY A 64 24.12 22.83 6.84
C GLY A 64 22.79 23.50 6.52
N GLY A 65 21.72 22.73 6.26
CA GLY A 65 20.42 23.30 5.95
C GLY A 65 20.30 23.75 4.50
N TRP A 66 20.97 23.09 3.56
CA TRP A 66 21.06 23.50 2.16
C TRP A 66 19.92 22.95 1.30
N VAL A 67 19.49 21.71 1.53
CA VAL A 67 18.46 21.03 0.70
C VAL A 67 17.46 20.26 1.59
N THR A 68 16.16 20.29 1.26
CA THR A 68 15.12 19.45 1.90
C THR A 68 15.05 18.06 1.26
N VAL A 69 14.31 17.12 1.85
CA VAL A 69 13.91 15.89 1.16
C VAL A 69 12.66 16.08 0.30
N ASP A 70 12.36 15.12 -0.57
CA ASP A 70 11.24 15.16 -1.53
C ASP A 70 9.85 14.83 -0.94
N LYS A 71 9.70 14.95 0.39
CA LYS A 71 8.48 14.60 1.15
C LYS A 71 8.17 15.60 2.26
N PRO A 72 6.88 15.80 2.60
CA PRO A 72 6.48 16.63 3.72
C PRO A 72 6.79 15.95 5.06
N PRO A 73 6.63 16.66 6.19
CA PRO A 73 7.50 16.41 7.32
C PRO A 73 6.98 15.41 8.34
N VAL A 74 5.70 15.01 8.32
CA VAL A 74 5.08 14.31 9.45
C VAL A 74 5.77 12.98 9.76
N SER A 75 6.08 12.18 8.73
CA SER A 75 6.76 10.89 8.94
C SER A 75 8.14 11.11 9.55
N LEU A 76 8.90 12.07 9.04
CA LEU A 76 10.26 12.38 9.49
C LEU A 76 10.28 13.03 10.87
N TRP A 77 9.29 13.87 11.21
CA TRP A 77 9.13 14.43 12.56
C TRP A 77 8.90 13.33 13.60
N ILE A 78 8.10 12.33 13.26
CA ILE A 78 7.87 11.17 14.14
C ILE A 78 9.17 10.35 14.27
N GLN A 79 9.86 10.07 13.16
CA GLN A 79 11.14 9.34 13.18
C GLN A 79 12.21 10.09 13.99
N ALA A 80 12.32 11.41 13.82
CA ALA A 80 13.23 12.26 14.59
C ALA A 80 12.87 12.30 16.08
N ALA A 81 11.58 12.29 16.45
CA ALA A 81 11.16 12.18 17.84
C ALA A 81 11.61 10.85 18.47
N PHE A 82 11.49 9.73 17.74
CA PHE A 82 11.99 8.44 18.20
C PHE A 82 13.52 8.43 18.31
N ALA A 83 14.23 8.93 17.30
CA ALA A 83 15.70 9.04 17.34
C ALA A 83 16.18 9.95 18.48
N LYS A 84 15.42 10.99 18.83
CA LYS A 84 15.72 11.87 19.97
C LYS A 84 15.54 11.17 21.32
N VAL A 85 14.57 10.27 21.45
CA VAL A 85 14.29 9.52 22.70
C VAL A 85 15.21 8.31 22.86
N PHE A 86 15.47 7.57 21.78
CA PHE A 86 16.18 6.28 21.82
C PHE A 86 17.62 6.35 21.29
N GLY A 87 18.06 7.49 20.76
CA GLY A 87 19.30 7.64 20.01
C GLY A 87 19.11 7.36 18.52
N PHE A 88 19.99 7.90 17.67
CA PHE A 88 19.93 7.71 16.22
C PHE A 88 20.47 6.34 15.83
N TYR A 89 19.57 5.36 15.74
CA TYR A 89 19.83 4.00 15.25
C TYR A 89 18.81 3.62 14.19
N GLY A 90 19.18 2.73 13.27
CA GLY A 90 18.26 2.21 12.24
C GLY A 90 16.92 1.70 12.78
N TRP A 91 16.96 0.82 13.79
CA TRP A 91 15.74 0.29 14.40
C TRP A 91 14.87 1.39 15.03
N SER A 92 15.47 2.46 15.57
CA SER A 92 14.73 3.53 16.25
C SER A 92 13.89 4.36 15.28
N ILE A 93 14.39 4.57 14.06
CA ILE A 93 13.70 5.33 13.01
C ILE A 93 12.72 4.45 12.21
N ILE A 94 12.87 3.12 12.23
CA ILE A 94 11.92 2.15 11.64
C ILE A 94 10.76 1.83 12.60
N LEU A 95 11.02 1.79 13.91
CA LEU A 95 10.03 1.44 14.94
C LEU A 95 8.69 2.22 14.85
N PRO A 96 8.63 3.54 14.58
CA PRO A 96 7.35 4.23 14.44
C PRO A 96 6.49 3.66 13.30
N ASP A 97 7.09 3.22 12.20
CA ASP A 97 6.38 2.65 11.04
C ASP A 97 5.82 1.26 11.38
N CYS A 98 6.57 0.45 12.11
CA CYS A 98 6.09 -0.81 12.69
C CYS A 98 4.86 -0.60 13.60
N ILE A 99 4.91 0.42 14.47
CA ILE A 99 3.79 0.74 15.39
C ILE A 99 2.57 1.21 14.59
N ALA A 100 2.77 2.05 13.58
CA ALA A 100 1.72 2.53 12.69
C ALA A 100 1.04 1.39 11.93
N ALA A 101 1.78 0.38 11.50
CA ALA A 101 1.23 -0.82 10.85
C ALA A 101 0.32 -1.61 11.80
N VAL A 102 0.77 -1.93 13.01
CA VAL A 102 -0.02 -2.65 14.02
C VAL A 102 -1.27 -1.86 14.42
N ALA A 103 -1.14 -0.54 14.59
CA ALA A 103 -2.26 0.33 14.89
C ALA A 103 -3.29 0.38 13.75
N SER A 104 -2.83 0.35 12.49
CA SER A 104 -3.70 0.28 11.31
C SER A 104 -4.54 -0.99 11.28
N VAL A 105 -3.95 -2.15 11.62
CA VAL A 105 -4.66 -3.44 11.76
C VAL A 105 -5.78 -3.35 12.81
N LEU A 106 -5.49 -2.74 13.97
CA LEU A 106 -6.47 -2.54 15.03
C LEU A 106 -7.62 -1.61 14.61
N ILE A 107 -7.30 -0.47 13.99
CA ILE A 107 -8.33 0.50 13.57
C ILE A 107 -9.19 -0.08 12.45
N LEU A 108 -8.60 -0.81 11.51
CA LEU A 108 -9.32 -1.52 10.46
C LEU A 108 -10.32 -2.52 11.06
N TYR A 109 -9.87 -3.37 11.98
CA TYR A 109 -10.73 -4.29 12.72
C TYR A 109 -11.93 -3.57 13.34
N ARG A 110 -11.67 -2.49 14.10
CA ARG A 110 -12.72 -1.74 14.81
C ARG A 110 -13.72 -1.11 13.85
N THR A 111 -13.23 -0.57 12.73
CA THR A 111 -14.06 0.10 11.72
C THR A 111 -14.96 -0.89 11.00
N VAL A 112 -14.41 -2.02 10.52
CA VAL A 112 -15.17 -3.05 9.81
C VAL A 112 -16.14 -3.77 10.76
N ARG A 113 -15.72 -4.09 11.98
CA ARG A 113 -16.56 -4.75 12.99
C ARG A 113 -17.83 -3.97 13.27
N ARG A 114 -17.75 -2.65 13.35
CA ARG A 114 -18.88 -1.76 13.66
C ARG A 114 -20.02 -1.90 12.64
N GLY A 115 -19.69 -2.04 11.35
CA GLY A 115 -20.67 -2.16 10.27
C GLY A 115 -21.12 -3.59 9.96
N PHE A 116 -20.17 -4.53 9.94
CA PHE A 116 -20.37 -5.86 9.35
C PHE A 116 -20.23 -7.03 10.34
N GLY A 117 -19.88 -6.72 11.59
CA GLY A 117 -19.77 -7.67 12.68
C GLY A 117 -18.37 -8.24 12.84
N GLU A 118 -18.21 -9.03 13.88
CA GLU A 118 -16.91 -9.43 14.41
C GLU A 118 -16.08 -10.29 13.46
N ALA A 119 -16.71 -11.26 12.78
CA ALA A 119 -16.02 -12.10 11.81
C ALA A 119 -15.41 -11.27 10.67
N ALA A 120 -16.16 -10.30 10.13
CA ALA A 120 -15.67 -9.45 9.04
C ALA A 120 -14.45 -8.62 9.51
N GLY A 121 -14.53 -8.05 10.72
CA GLY A 121 -13.42 -7.32 11.31
C GLY A 121 -12.17 -8.19 11.51
N LEU A 122 -12.32 -9.40 12.07
CA LEU A 122 -11.19 -10.31 12.30
C LEU A 122 -10.55 -10.76 10.99
N ILE A 123 -11.34 -11.07 9.96
CA ILE A 123 -10.83 -11.45 8.65
C ILE A 123 -10.09 -10.28 8.02
N SER A 124 -10.64 -9.06 8.04
CA SER A 124 -9.96 -7.88 7.52
C SER A 124 -8.65 -7.58 8.25
N ALA A 125 -8.61 -7.76 9.57
CA ALA A 125 -7.39 -7.59 10.35
C ALA A 125 -6.32 -8.62 9.97
N LEU A 126 -6.71 -9.90 9.84
CA LEU A 126 -5.81 -10.97 9.44
C LEU A 126 -5.26 -10.77 8.02
N VAL A 127 -6.13 -10.37 7.08
CA VAL A 127 -5.72 -10.10 5.69
C VAL A 127 -4.72 -8.95 5.63
N LEU A 128 -4.96 -7.86 6.36
CA LEU A 128 -4.00 -6.75 6.40
C LEU A 128 -2.68 -7.16 7.05
N ALA A 129 -2.72 -7.93 8.14
CA ALA A 129 -1.52 -8.46 8.81
C ALA A 129 -0.70 -9.43 7.94
N LEU A 130 -1.31 -9.98 6.88
CA LEU A 130 -0.69 -10.88 5.91
C LEU A 130 -0.58 -10.23 4.51
N SER A 131 -0.73 -8.92 4.40
CA SER A 131 -0.49 -8.21 3.14
C SER A 131 1.02 -8.04 2.95
N PRO A 132 1.62 -8.59 1.88
CA PRO A 132 3.08 -8.64 1.74
C PRO A 132 3.74 -7.26 1.75
N ILE A 133 3.30 -6.37 0.85
CA ILE A 133 3.93 -5.06 0.71
C ILE A 133 3.62 -4.14 1.90
N PHE A 134 2.47 -4.31 2.56
CA PHE A 134 2.13 -3.59 3.79
C PHE A 134 3.07 -3.96 4.94
N ILE A 135 3.38 -5.25 5.11
CA ILE A 135 4.35 -5.69 6.12
C ILE A 135 5.75 -5.22 5.73
N LEU A 136 6.19 -5.42 4.48
CA LEU A 136 7.52 -5.01 4.06
C LEU A 136 7.78 -3.52 4.32
N ILE A 137 6.85 -2.65 3.91
CA ILE A 137 7.05 -1.21 4.00
C ILE A 137 7.13 -0.74 5.46
N SER A 138 6.45 -1.44 6.38
CA SER A 138 6.54 -1.16 7.83
C SER A 138 7.90 -1.44 8.45
N LYS A 139 8.76 -2.19 7.74
CA LYS A 139 10.15 -2.49 8.12
C LYS A 139 11.15 -1.51 7.51
N THR A 140 10.67 -0.53 6.76
CA THR A 140 11.49 0.55 6.23
C THR A 140 11.26 1.81 7.05
N ASN A 141 12.01 2.88 6.74
CA ASN A 141 11.75 4.23 7.21
C ASN A 141 11.13 5.12 6.09
N ASN A 142 10.47 4.50 5.11
CA ASN A 142 9.71 5.23 4.09
C ASN A 142 8.42 5.80 4.69
N THR A 143 7.87 6.84 4.05
CA THR A 143 6.74 7.61 4.61
C THR A 143 5.38 6.87 4.66
N ASP A 144 5.29 5.70 4.03
CA ASP A 144 4.05 5.00 3.67
C ASP A 144 3.27 4.45 4.88
N SER A 145 3.95 3.90 5.90
CA SER A 145 3.24 3.32 7.05
C SER A 145 2.50 4.37 7.88
N ILE A 146 3.11 5.55 8.08
CA ILE A 146 2.47 6.70 8.72
C ILE A 146 1.31 7.23 7.87
N LEU A 147 1.52 7.35 6.56
CA LEU A 147 0.48 7.70 5.60
C LEU A 147 -0.75 6.78 5.76
N ILE A 148 -0.54 5.47 5.68
CA ILE A 148 -1.60 4.45 5.76
C ILE A 148 -2.33 4.54 7.10
N PHE A 149 -1.59 4.70 8.21
CA PHE A 149 -2.19 4.85 9.53
C PHE A 149 -3.17 6.03 9.58
N PHE A 150 -2.78 7.20 9.09
CA PHE A 150 -3.65 8.37 9.07
C PHE A 150 -4.79 8.25 8.05
N MET A 151 -4.59 7.57 6.91
CA MET A 151 -5.68 7.24 5.99
C MET A 151 -6.74 6.35 6.65
N VAL A 152 -6.33 5.31 7.38
CA VAL A 152 -7.26 4.42 8.11
C VAL A 152 -7.94 5.15 9.28
N CYS A 153 -7.25 6.08 9.95
CA CYS A 153 -7.88 6.99 10.93
C CYS A 153 -8.95 7.90 10.28
N SER A 154 -8.65 8.45 9.10
CA SER A 154 -9.60 9.25 8.34
C SER A 154 -10.85 8.45 7.96
N VAL A 155 -10.66 7.21 7.52
CA VAL A 155 -11.74 6.27 7.18
C VAL A 155 -12.60 5.92 8.40
N TRP A 156 -11.98 5.69 9.56
CA TRP A 156 -12.69 5.48 10.83
C TRP A 156 -13.56 6.68 11.20
N ALA A 157 -13.01 7.89 11.12
CA ALA A 157 -13.73 9.12 11.41
C ALA A 157 -14.85 9.38 10.39
N MET A 158 -14.62 9.14 9.09
CA MET A 158 -15.64 9.25 8.04
C MET A 158 -16.78 8.26 8.24
N THR A 159 -16.46 7.02 8.65
CA THR A 159 -17.48 6.03 9.00
C THR A 159 -18.36 6.54 10.15
N ALA A 160 -17.76 7.13 11.19
CA ALA A 160 -18.52 7.76 12.27
C ALA A 160 -19.34 8.98 11.79
N ALA A 161 -18.81 9.77 10.86
CA ALA A 161 -19.50 10.92 10.26
C ALA A 161 -20.73 10.48 9.46
N ALA A 162 -20.59 9.45 8.63
CA ALA A 162 -21.67 8.90 7.80
C ALA A 162 -22.80 8.32 8.65
N GLU A 163 -22.47 7.64 9.76
CA GLU A 163 -23.46 7.02 10.63
C GLU A 163 -24.19 8.02 11.54
N THR A 164 -23.49 9.04 12.02
CA THR A 164 -24.05 9.96 13.03
C THR A 164 -24.52 11.30 12.45
N GLY A 165 -24.11 11.62 11.23
CA GLY A 165 -24.36 12.92 10.61
C GLY A 165 -23.71 14.08 11.37
N LYS A 166 -22.78 13.87 12.32
CA LYS A 166 -22.17 14.96 13.10
C LYS A 166 -20.95 15.56 12.38
N THR A 167 -20.94 16.87 12.23
CA THR A 167 -19.88 17.63 11.53
C THR A 167 -18.49 17.40 12.11
N ARG A 168 -18.35 17.27 13.44
CA ARG A 168 -17.05 17.04 14.10
C ARG A 168 -16.29 15.82 13.56
N TRP A 169 -17.00 14.76 13.18
CA TRP A 169 -16.38 13.55 12.65
C TRP A 169 -15.94 13.72 11.20
N LEU A 170 -16.69 14.50 10.42
CA LEU A 170 -16.26 14.89 9.07
C LEU A 170 -15.00 15.75 9.14
N MET A 171 -14.97 16.75 10.02
CA MET A 171 -13.79 17.59 10.20
C MET A 171 -12.60 16.76 10.68
N LEU A 172 -12.79 15.85 11.64
CA LEU A 172 -11.74 14.96 12.11
C LEU A 172 -11.21 14.03 10.99
N SER A 173 -12.08 13.54 10.11
CA SER A 173 -11.67 12.77 8.93
C SER A 173 -10.78 13.59 8.00
N MET A 174 -11.12 14.85 7.74
CA MET A 174 -10.30 15.74 6.92
C MET A 174 -8.99 16.17 7.60
N VAL A 175 -9.00 16.34 8.93
CA VAL A 175 -7.76 16.56 9.70
C VAL A 175 -6.82 15.37 9.54
N PHE A 176 -7.30 14.14 9.75
CA PHE A 176 -6.45 12.96 9.55
C PHE A 176 -5.97 12.80 8.12
N LEU A 177 -6.81 13.09 7.12
CA LEU A 177 -6.41 13.05 5.72
C LEU A 177 -5.38 14.15 5.38
N GLY A 178 -5.50 15.33 6.00
CA GLY A 178 -4.52 16.40 5.86
C GLY A 178 -3.18 16.07 6.52
N ILE A 179 -3.19 15.35 7.64
CA ILE A 179 -1.96 14.81 8.25
C ILE A 179 -1.35 13.73 7.34
N ALA A 180 -2.17 12.85 6.75
CA ALA A 180 -1.72 11.88 5.74
C ALA A 180 -1.08 12.58 4.53
N TYR A 181 -1.64 13.70 4.06
CA TYR A 181 -1.00 14.53 3.03
C TYR A 181 0.36 15.08 3.50
N ASN A 182 0.49 15.51 4.75
CA ASN A 182 1.78 15.93 5.28
C ASN A 182 2.76 14.76 5.59
N ALA A 183 2.36 13.51 5.33
CA ALA A 183 3.27 12.37 5.29
C ALA A 183 3.75 12.09 3.85
N LYS A 184 2.86 12.16 2.84
CA LYS A 184 3.19 11.75 1.46
C LYS A 184 2.38 12.45 0.35
N THR A 185 2.06 13.72 0.52
CA THR A 185 1.39 14.59 -0.47
C THR A 185 0.12 13.98 -1.09
N LEU A 186 -0.03 14.04 -2.41
CA LEU A 186 -1.24 13.70 -3.16
C LEU A 186 -1.58 12.20 -3.16
N GLU A 187 -0.64 11.32 -2.81
CA GLU A 187 -0.93 9.89 -2.66
C GLU A 187 -1.99 9.66 -1.57
N ALA A 188 -2.01 10.49 -0.51
CA ALA A 188 -3.05 10.47 0.51
C ALA A 188 -4.46 10.70 -0.07
N PHE A 189 -4.56 11.47 -1.16
CA PHE A 189 -5.85 11.84 -1.76
C PHE A 189 -6.42 10.77 -2.70
N LEU A 190 -5.74 9.64 -2.89
CA LEU A 190 -6.31 8.49 -3.63
C LEU A 190 -7.62 7.98 -3.02
N ILE A 191 -7.89 8.25 -1.74
CA ILE A 191 -9.16 7.89 -1.07
C ILE A 191 -10.14 9.06 -0.97
N LEU A 192 -9.73 10.28 -1.30
CA LEU A 192 -10.56 11.48 -1.15
C LEU A 192 -11.87 11.39 -1.96
N PRO A 193 -11.89 10.91 -3.23
CA PRO A 193 -13.13 10.75 -3.98
C PRO A 193 -14.13 9.81 -3.27
N ALA A 194 -13.64 8.71 -2.70
CA ALA A 194 -14.44 7.75 -1.95
C ALA A 194 -15.03 8.39 -0.67
N LEU A 195 -14.22 9.14 0.09
CA LEU A 195 -14.65 9.84 1.30
C LEU A 195 -15.74 10.88 1.00
N VAL A 196 -15.56 11.67 -0.06
CA VAL A 196 -16.56 12.65 -0.52
C VAL A 196 -17.85 11.95 -0.96
N ALA A 197 -17.76 10.87 -1.74
CA ALA A 197 -18.91 10.11 -2.20
C ALA A 197 -19.69 9.50 -1.02
N VAL A 198 -19.01 8.95 -0.01
CA VAL A 198 -19.67 8.42 1.20
C VAL A 198 -20.47 9.51 1.90
N TYR A 199 -19.89 10.69 2.11
CA TYR A 199 -20.62 11.76 2.80
C TYR A 199 -21.79 12.30 1.97
N LEU A 200 -21.60 12.43 0.65
CA LEU A 200 -22.61 12.89 -0.29
C LEU A 200 -23.79 11.93 -0.43
N PHE A 201 -23.55 10.61 -0.44
CA PHE A 201 -24.59 9.64 -0.83
C PHE A 201 -25.06 8.73 0.31
N ALA A 202 -24.24 8.52 1.35
CA ALA A 202 -24.52 7.56 2.42
C ALA A 202 -24.94 8.19 3.76
N THR A 203 -25.21 9.50 3.82
CA THR A 203 -25.77 10.20 4.99
C THR A 203 -27.30 10.37 4.90
N ASP A 204 -28.00 10.64 6.02
CA ASP A 204 -29.43 11.06 6.03
C ASP A 204 -29.64 12.55 5.75
N LEU A 205 -28.57 13.34 5.77
CA LEU A 205 -28.66 14.79 5.76
C LEU A 205 -29.33 15.31 4.49
N ARG A 206 -29.90 16.52 4.54
CA ARG A 206 -30.42 17.19 3.33
C ARG A 206 -29.25 17.60 2.42
N TRP A 207 -29.46 17.62 1.10
CA TRP A 207 -28.42 17.97 0.12
C TRP A 207 -27.67 19.27 0.43
N LYS A 208 -28.39 20.35 0.79
CA LYS A 208 -27.78 21.63 1.21
C LYS A 208 -26.81 21.47 2.38
N GLN A 209 -27.17 20.65 3.39
CA GLN A 209 -26.31 20.38 4.54
C GLN A 209 -25.08 19.55 4.17
N ARG A 210 -25.23 18.58 3.26
CA ARG A 210 -24.11 17.78 2.76
C ARG A 210 -23.08 18.67 2.08
N ILE A 211 -23.53 19.53 1.16
CA ILE A 211 -22.67 20.44 0.41
C ILE A 211 -21.98 21.44 1.34
N LEU A 212 -22.73 22.15 2.18
CA LEU A 212 -22.16 23.16 3.08
C LEU A 212 -21.09 22.57 4.01
N ARG A 213 -21.35 21.37 4.55
CA ARG A 213 -20.39 20.69 5.43
C ARG A 213 -19.19 20.17 4.67
N LEU A 214 -19.34 19.74 3.42
CA LEU A 214 -18.22 19.36 2.56
C LEU A 214 -17.37 20.56 2.15
N VAL A 215 -17.97 21.75 1.95
CA VAL A 215 -17.20 22.98 1.75
C VAL A 215 -16.36 23.28 2.99
N ALA A 216 -16.96 23.27 4.17
CA ALA A 216 -16.21 23.44 5.42
C ALA A 216 -15.13 22.37 5.62
N ALA A 217 -15.42 21.12 5.23
CA ALA A 217 -14.47 20.01 5.30
C ALA A 217 -13.30 20.20 4.32
N ALA A 218 -13.56 20.69 3.11
CA ALA A 218 -12.54 21.02 2.13
C ALA A 218 -11.62 22.14 2.62
N LEU A 219 -12.17 23.16 3.29
CA LEU A 219 -11.37 24.22 3.92
C LEU A 219 -10.47 23.67 5.03
N VAL A 220 -10.99 22.76 5.88
CA VAL A 220 -10.19 22.10 6.92
C VAL A 220 -9.09 21.23 6.29
N LEU A 221 -9.44 20.45 5.26
CA LEU A 221 -8.46 19.62 4.54
C LEU A 221 -7.35 20.49 3.96
N ALA A 222 -7.71 21.55 3.23
CA ALA A 222 -6.75 22.47 2.62
C ALA A 222 -5.87 23.15 3.68
N ALA A 223 -6.46 23.65 4.76
CA ALA A 223 -5.71 24.31 5.84
C ALA A 223 -4.69 23.36 6.48
N VAL A 224 -5.05 22.10 6.74
CA VAL A 224 -4.12 21.13 7.33
C VAL A 224 -3.09 20.67 6.30
N SER A 225 -3.52 20.25 5.11
CA SER A 225 -2.63 19.76 4.04
C SER A 225 -1.59 20.79 3.63
N LEU A 226 -1.99 22.04 3.41
CA LEU A 226 -1.11 23.06 2.86
C LEU A 226 -0.33 23.83 3.93
N SER A 227 -0.61 23.62 5.22
CA SER A 227 0.02 24.37 6.32
C SER A 227 1.54 24.42 6.25
N TRP A 228 2.19 23.27 6.10
CA TRP A 228 3.65 23.21 6.08
C TRP A 228 4.21 23.70 4.74
N SER A 229 3.68 23.25 3.60
CA SER A 229 4.13 23.72 2.28
C SER A 229 4.01 25.24 2.13
N ALA A 230 2.93 25.83 2.63
CA ALA A 230 2.77 27.29 2.67
C ALA A 230 3.80 27.95 3.59
N ALA A 231 4.08 27.38 4.77
CA ALA A 231 5.11 27.91 5.66
C ALA A 231 6.51 27.86 5.03
N VAL A 232 6.83 26.80 4.29
CA VAL A 232 8.08 26.68 3.53
C VAL A 232 8.13 27.73 2.42
N ASP A 233 7.11 27.78 1.56
CA ASP A 233 7.11 28.65 0.39
C ASP A 233 7.05 30.14 0.75
N LEU A 234 6.43 30.50 1.87
CA LEU A 234 6.39 31.87 2.40
C LEU A 234 7.66 32.29 3.15
N THR A 235 8.53 31.34 3.52
CA THR A 235 9.83 31.68 4.13
C THR A 235 10.78 32.15 3.02
N PRO A 236 11.48 33.30 3.19
CA PRO A 236 12.44 33.79 2.21
C PRO A 236 13.47 32.74 1.80
N ALA A 237 13.79 32.65 0.50
CA ALA A 237 14.62 31.59 -0.06
C ALA A 237 16.05 31.54 0.52
N ASP A 238 16.58 32.68 0.99
CA ASP A 238 17.86 32.80 1.69
C ASP A 238 17.80 32.32 3.16
N GLN A 239 16.59 32.11 3.70
CA GLN A 239 16.36 31.71 5.10
C GLN A 239 15.95 30.24 5.25
N ARG A 240 15.74 29.50 4.15
CA ARG A 240 15.34 28.09 4.15
C ARG A 240 16.21 27.23 3.23
N PRO A 241 16.22 25.90 3.40
CA PRO A 241 16.86 25.00 2.44
C PRO A 241 16.13 25.04 1.07
N TYR A 242 16.85 24.66 0.01
CA TYR A 242 16.29 24.44 -1.31
C TYR A 242 15.36 23.22 -1.31
N VAL A 243 14.20 23.34 -1.93
CA VAL A 243 13.22 22.24 -2.03
C VAL A 243 13.62 21.27 -3.12
N ASP A 244 14.07 20.07 -2.74
CA ASP A 244 14.53 19.05 -3.68
C ASP A 244 13.42 18.63 -4.67
N ASN A 245 13.81 18.23 -5.89
CA ASN A 245 12.90 17.88 -6.99
C ASN A 245 11.86 18.96 -7.39
N SER A 246 12.07 20.22 -7.00
CA SER A 246 11.35 21.39 -7.51
C SER A 246 12.22 22.18 -8.49
N SER A 247 11.60 22.94 -9.41
CA SER A 247 12.33 23.85 -10.33
C SER A 247 12.33 25.30 -9.85
N THR A 248 11.39 25.67 -8.99
CA THR A 248 11.18 27.04 -8.50
C THR A 248 11.44 27.18 -7.00
N ASN A 249 12.08 26.18 -6.38
CA ASN A 249 12.31 26.13 -4.94
C ASN A 249 10.99 26.20 -4.15
N SER A 250 9.97 25.40 -4.54
CA SER A 250 8.62 25.43 -3.95
C SER A 250 8.11 24.02 -3.62
N GLU A 251 7.57 23.88 -2.41
CA GLU A 251 6.91 22.66 -1.93
C GLU A 251 5.56 22.44 -2.60
N LEU A 252 4.81 23.51 -2.87
CA LEU A 252 3.56 23.40 -3.63
C LEU A 252 3.81 22.94 -5.06
N GLU A 253 4.87 23.44 -5.70
CA GLU A 253 5.30 22.96 -7.01
C GLU A 253 5.68 21.47 -6.96
N LEU A 254 6.54 21.08 -6.00
CA LEU A 254 6.94 19.68 -5.79
C LEU A 254 5.72 18.77 -5.61
N ALA A 255 4.75 19.18 -4.78
CA ALA A 255 3.55 18.41 -4.49
C ALA A 255 2.63 18.27 -5.70
N LEU A 256 2.39 19.34 -6.46
CA LEU A 256 1.45 19.36 -7.58
C LEU A 256 2.06 18.79 -8.88
N GLN A 257 3.36 19.00 -9.10
CA GLN A 257 4.05 18.54 -10.30
C GLN A 257 4.65 17.15 -10.08
N TYR A 258 5.86 17.06 -9.52
CA TYR A 258 6.64 15.83 -9.44
C TYR A 258 5.92 14.71 -8.65
N ASN A 259 5.28 15.06 -7.53
CA ASN A 259 4.48 14.12 -6.73
C ASN A 259 3.00 14.05 -7.16
N GLY A 260 2.62 14.73 -8.24
CA GLY A 260 1.23 14.84 -8.72
C GLY A 260 1.09 14.55 -10.20
N ILE A 261 0.87 15.61 -10.98
CA ILE A 261 0.53 15.54 -12.41
C ILE A 261 1.57 14.73 -13.20
N GLN A 262 2.86 14.91 -12.90
CA GLN A 262 3.91 14.20 -13.65
C GLN A 262 3.82 12.68 -13.44
N ARG A 263 3.35 12.19 -12.27
CA ARG A 263 3.19 10.74 -12.03
C ARG A 263 2.25 10.09 -13.05
N ILE A 264 1.22 10.83 -13.47
CA ILE A 264 0.20 10.36 -14.41
C ILE A 264 0.61 10.59 -15.86
N PHE A 265 1.20 11.74 -16.19
CA PHE A 265 1.47 12.13 -17.58
C PHE A 265 2.94 11.97 -18.00
N GLY A 266 3.79 11.50 -17.10
CA GLY A 266 5.23 11.40 -17.30
C GLY A 266 5.96 12.71 -17.01
N GLN A 267 7.26 12.62 -16.84
CA GLN A 267 8.13 13.80 -16.82
C GLN A 267 8.34 14.25 -18.27
N MET A 268 8.06 15.52 -18.57
CA MET A 268 8.47 16.10 -19.85
C MET A 268 9.99 15.96 -19.96
N ARG A 269 10.48 15.39 -21.08
CA ARG A 269 11.92 15.21 -21.34
C ARG A 269 12.62 16.57 -21.32
N GLY A 270 13.19 16.93 -20.19
CA GLY A 270 13.99 18.14 -19.98
C GLY A 270 13.60 18.88 -18.70
N GLY A 271 14.36 18.67 -17.61
CA GLY A 271 14.24 19.53 -16.42
C GLY A 271 14.49 18.89 -15.05
N GLY A 272 14.72 17.59 -14.95
CA GLY A 272 15.08 16.97 -13.66
C GLY A 272 16.53 17.27 -13.27
N SER A 273 16.81 18.43 -12.67
CA SER A 273 18.09 18.69 -12.01
C SER A 273 18.13 17.99 -10.64
N GLY A 274 18.14 16.67 -10.63
CA GLY A 274 18.56 15.94 -9.44
C GLY A 274 20.00 16.36 -9.11
N PHE A 275 20.27 16.71 -7.86
CA PHE A 275 21.60 17.12 -7.41
C PHE A 275 22.59 15.97 -7.62
N ARG A 276 23.31 15.98 -8.74
CA ARG A 276 24.40 15.03 -8.99
C ARG A 276 25.59 15.52 -8.16
N ALA A 277 25.92 14.79 -7.10
CA ALA A 277 27.17 15.02 -6.37
C ALA A 277 28.32 15.15 -7.39
N PRO A 278 29.25 16.12 -7.23
CA PRO A 278 30.36 16.26 -8.15
C PRO A 278 31.15 14.95 -8.14
N SER A 279 31.06 14.19 -9.23
CA SER A 279 31.99 13.09 -9.48
C SER A 279 33.38 13.69 -9.45
N ALA A 280 34.21 13.26 -8.50
CA ALA A 280 35.62 13.63 -8.46
C ALA A 280 36.21 13.40 -9.86
N GLU A 281 36.63 14.48 -10.51
CA GLU A 281 37.36 14.40 -11.75
C GLU A 281 38.59 13.52 -11.52
N LYS A 282 38.66 12.40 -12.26
CA LYS A 282 39.93 11.68 -12.40
C LYS A 282 40.95 12.69 -12.93
N PRO A 283 42.14 12.83 -12.33
CA PRO A 283 43.17 13.68 -12.90
C PRO A 283 43.48 13.19 -14.31
N ALA A 284 43.44 14.09 -15.29
CA ALA A 284 43.95 13.83 -16.62
C ALA A 284 45.43 13.44 -16.48
N SER A 285 45.76 12.20 -16.83
CA SER A 285 47.15 11.73 -16.91
C SER A 285 47.82 12.38 -18.11
N GLY A 286 48.29 13.62 -17.95
CA GLY A 286 49.25 14.24 -18.83
C GLY A 286 50.66 13.82 -18.42
N SER A 287 51.20 12.78 -19.05
CA SER A 287 52.64 12.51 -19.00
C SER A 287 53.13 12.14 -20.39
N SER A 288 53.64 13.16 -21.07
CA SER A 288 54.56 13.04 -22.20
C SER A 288 55.90 12.52 -21.71
N ALA A 289 56.30 11.33 -22.19
CA ALA A 289 57.69 10.86 -22.12
C ALA A 289 58.09 10.26 -23.50
N PRO A 290 59.34 10.46 -23.96
CA PRO A 290 59.72 10.15 -25.34
C PRO A 290 60.05 8.67 -25.57
N SER A 291 59.88 8.27 -26.82
CA SER A 291 60.11 6.97 -27.44
C SER A 291 61.54 6.42 -27.34
N LEU A 292 61.64 5.10 -27.12
CA LEU A 292 62.82 4.26 -27.38
C LEU A 292 62.42 3.14 -28.38
N PRO A 293 63.25 2.78 -29.38
CA PRO A 293 62.92 1.77 -30.38
C PRO A 293 63.55 0.40 -30.09
N GLY A 294 62.84 -0.69 -30.43
CA GLY A 294 63.48 -1.99 -30.66
C GLY A 294 62.64 -3.25 -30.43
N GLY A 295 62.58 -4.12 -31.46
CA GLY A 295 62.52 -5.58 -31.30
C GLY A 295 61.21 -6.27 -31.69
N GLY A 296 61.24 -7.09 -32.76
CA GLY A 296 60.15 -7.97 -33.25
C GLY A 296 59.67 -9.02 -32.23
N THR A 297 58.66 -9.86 -32.49
CA THR A 297 58.39 -10.68 -33.67
C THR A 297 56.97 -11.30 -33.59
N GLY A 298 56.37 -11.69 -34.73
CA GLY A 298 55.42 -12.82 -34.81
C GLY A 298 53.93 -12.54 -35.13
N SER A 299 53.57 -12.60 -36.41
CA SER A 299 52.25 -13.06 -36.91
C SER A 299 52.34 -14.57 -37.27
N PRO A 300 51.33 -15.31 -37.82
CA PRO A 300 49.94 -14.95 -38.20
C PRO A 300 48.85 -16.07 -37.99
N ARG A 301 47.63 -15.80 -38.52
CA ARG A 301 46.50 -16.72 -38.89
C ARG A 301 45.57 -17.17 -37.75
N GLY A 302 44.26 -17.27 -37.93
CA GLY A 302 43.36 -17.15 -39.08
C GLY A 302 42.06 -17.90 -38.76
N GLY A 303 40.90 -17.37 -39.13
CA GLY A 303 39.61 -18.03 -38.89
C GLY A 303 38.42 -17.10 -39.15
N SER A 304 38.04 -17.01 -40.42
CA SER A 304 36.81 -16.39 -40.92
C SER A 304 35.62 -17.34 -40.71
N GLU A 305 34.58 -16.90 -40.00
CA GLU A 305 33.23 -17.43 -40.18
C GLU A 305 32.21 -16.28 -40.22
N GLU A 306 31.40 -16.31 -41.27
CA GLU A 306 30.33 -15.38 -41.59
C GLU A 306 29.18 -15.51 -40.59
N GLY A 307 28.89 -14.44 -39.86
CA GLY A 307 27.69 -14.28 -39.04
C GLY A 307 26.80 -13.17 -39.58
N ARG A 308 25.62 -13.54 -40.07
CA ARG A 308 24.56 -12.65 -40.58
C ARG A 308 24.15 -11.58 -39.56
N GLY A 309 23.68 -10.45 -40.08
CA GLY A 309 23.54 -9.18 -39.38
C GLY A 309 22.54 -9.09 -38.22
N MET A 310 22.68 -8.00 -37.46
CA MET A 310 21.59 -7.22 -36.87
C MET A 310 22.06 -5.76 -36.72
N PRO A 311 21.16 -4.76 -36.89
CA PRO A 311 21.55 -3.36 -36.96
C PRO A 311 21.79 -2.76 -35.58
N SER A 312 22.65 -1.74 -35.57
CA SER A 312 22.89 -0.75 -34.52
C SER A 312 21.60 -0.41 -33.75
N GLY A 313 21.49 -0.96 -32.54
CA GLY A 313 20.47 -0.60 -31.55
C GLY A 313 20.98 0.54 -30.70
N SER A 314 20.35 1.70 -30.85
CA SER A 314 20.58 2.91 -30.06
C SER A 314 20.62 2.62 -28.55
N GLY A 315 21.70 3.01 -27.90
CA GLY A 315 21.82 3.01 -26.44
C GLY A 315 20.75 3.89 -25.79
N GLY A 316 19.73 3.26 -25.23
CA GLY A 316 18.77 3.87 -24.31
C GLY A 316 19.18 3.55 -22.87
N GLY A 317 19.81 4.52 -22.21
CA GLY A 317 20.48 4.37 -20.92
C GLY A 317 19.63 3.83 -19.78
N ALA A 318 20.28 2.99 -18.98
CA ALA A 318 19.82 2.26 -17.80
C ALA A 318 19.32 3.10 -16.60
N GLY A 319 18.95 4.37 -16.79
CA GLY A 319 18.44 5.26 -15.73
C GLY A 319 16.93 5.19 -15.48
N ASN A 320 16.16 4.64 -16.42
CA ASN A 320 14.68 4.62 -16.36
C ASN A 320 14.08 3.40 -15.65
N SER A 321 14.89 2.45 -15.19
CA SER A 321 14.39 1.20 -14.58
C SER A 321 13.83 1.41 -13.16
N MET A 322 14.37 2.37 -12.40
CA MET A 322 14.06 2.57 -10.98
C MET A 322 12.66 3.17 -10.70
N PHE A 323 12.09 3.87 -11.69
CA PHE A 323 10.84 4.62 -11.60
C PHE A 323 9.73 4.10 -12.53
N ASN A 324 10.00 3.01 -13.26
CA ASN A 324 8.99 2.34 -14.08
C ASN A 324 8.20 1.40 -13.15
N GLY A 325 7.12 1.91 -12.55
CA GLY A 325 6.33 1.30 -11.46
C GLY A 325 5.60 -0.02 -11.76
N GLY A 326 6.13 -0.82 -12.68
CA GLY A 326 5.57 -2.08 -13.13
C GLY A 326 5.29 -2.12 -14.62
N GLY A 327 6.14 -1.52 -15.44
CA GLY A 327 6.00 -1.55 -16.90
C GLY A 327 4.95 -0.58 -17.45
N SER A 328 4.67 -0.68 -18.75
CA SER A 328 3.85 0.29 -19.50
C SER A 328 2.38 0.38 -19.03
N PRO A 329 1.72 1.52 -19.30
CA PRO A 329 0.28 1.71 -19.35
C PRO A 329 -0.61 0.47 -19.48
N SER A 330 -1.31 -0.08 -18.47
CA SER A 330 -2.20 -1.24 -18.76
C SER A 330 -3.29 -1.53 -17.73
N PRO A 331 -4.53 -1.88 -18.17
CA PRO A 331 -5.58 -2.40 -17.30
C PRO A 331 -5.18 -3.66 -16.52
N LEU A 332 -4.27 -4.48 -17.07
CA LEU A 332 -3.80 -5.72 -16.44
C LEU A 332 -2.47 -5.54 -15.67
N ARG A 333 -1.94 -4.31 -15.58
CA ARG A 333 -0.66 -4.03 -14.90
C ARG A 333 -0.63 -4.54 -13.46
N MET A 334 -1.77 -4.50 -12.77
CA MET A 334 -1.91 -5.02 -11.41
C MET A 334 -1.56 -6.51 -11.27
N PHE A 335 -1.57 -7.29 -12.36
CA PHE A 335 -1.33 -8.74 -12.35
C PHE A 335 0.00 -9.14 -12.99
N ASN A 336 0.88 -8.19 -13.30
CA ASN A 336 2.21 -8.53 -13.80
C ASN A 336 3.18 -8.91 -12.68
N THR A 337 4.40 -9.26 -13.06
CA THR A 337 5.47 -9.69 -12.15
C THR A 337 5.93 -8.63 -11.15
N THR A 338 5.72 -7.33 -11.44
CA THR A 338 6.15 -6.24 -10.57
C THR A 338 5.12 -5.94 -9.48
N LEU A 339 3.83 -5.86 -9.84
CA LEU A 339 2.76 -5.46 -8.92
C LEU A 339 1.96 -6.65 -8.36
N GLY A 340 1.86 -7.74 -9.13
CA GLY A 340 1.04 -8.90 -8.80
C GLY A 340 1.35 -9.49 -7.43
N GLY A 341 2.64 -9.73 -7.18
CA GLY A 341 3.15 -10.26 -5.92
C GLY A 341 3.07 -9.30 -4.72
N GLN A 342 2.78 -8.01 -4.95
CA GLN A 342 2.84 -6.99 -3.91
C GLN A 342 1.54 -6.94 -3.08
N ASP A 343 0.39 -6.74 -3.73
CA ASP A 343 -0.93 -6.67 -3.05
C ASP A 343 -2.10 -7.24 -3.88
N SER A 344 -1.84 -7.79 -5.08
CA SER A 344 -2.93 -8.24 -5.98
C SER A 344 -3.43 -9.66 -5.72
N TRP A 345 -2.81 -10.41 -4.80
CA TRP A 345 -3.17 -11.79 -4.44
C TRP A 345 -4.66 -12.02 -4.17
N LEU A 346 -5.32 -11.04 -3.56
CA LEU A 346 -6.73 -11.10 -3.18
C LEU A 346 -7.60 -10.09 -3.93
N LEU A 347 -7.02 -9.37 -4.92
CA LEU A 347 -7.74 -8.37 -5.70
C LEU A 347 -8.97 -8.94 -6.42
N PRO A 348 -8.92 -10.13 -7.06
CA PRO A 348 -10.12 -10.75 -7.64
C PRO A 348 -11.23 -10.95 -6.60
N PHE A 349 -10.88 -11.43 -5.40
CA PHE A 349 -11.84 -11.59 -4.31
C PHE A 349 -12.45 -10.24 -3.87
N GLY A 350 -11.64 -9.18 -3.82
CA GLY A 350 -12.08 -7.81 -3.58
C GLY A 350 -13.12 -7.34 -4.60
N LEU A 351 -12.89 -7.59 -5.89
CA LEU A 351 -13.84 -7.25 -6.96
C LEU A 351 -15.17 -8.00 -6.84
N PHE A 352 -15.13 -9.31 -6.53
CA PHE A 352 -16.34 -10.07 -6.21
C PHE A 352 -17.07 -9.51 -4.98
N SER A 353 -16.32 -9.03 -3.99
CA SER A 353 -16.89 -8.41 -2.79
C SER A 353 -17.65 -7.12 -3.12
N ILE A 354 -17.13 -6.29 -4.02
CA ILE A 354 -17.83 -5.10 -4.54
C ILE A 354 -19.13 -5.51 -5.25
N ALA A 355 -19.06 -6.49 -6.16
CA ALA A 355 -20.24 -6.98 -6.87
C ALA A 355 -21.33 -7.49 -5.93
N VAL A 356 -20.94 -8.26 -4.90
CA VAL A 356 -21.86 -8.77 -3.88
C VAL A 356 -22.48 -7.64 -3.05
N LEU A 357 -21.69 -6.64 -2.66
CA LEU A 357 -22.21 -5.49 -1.91
C LEU A 357 -23.20 -4.67 -2.75
N LEU A 358 -22.96 -4.50 -4.05
CA LEU A 358 -23.90 -3.87 -4.98
C LEU A 358 -25.19 -4.69 -5.09
N VAL A 359 -25.09 -6.02 -5.29
CA VAL A 359 -26.27 -6.90 -5.31
C VAL A 359 -27.07 -6.80 -4.02
N LEU A 360 -26.39 -6.79 -2.87
CA LEU A 360 -27.04 -6.62 -1.57
C LEU A 360 -27.68 -5.25 -1.41
N PHE A 361 -27.07 -4.19 -1.93
CA PHE A 361 -27.62 -2.84 -1.90
C PHE A 361 -28.90 -2.74 -2.74
N PHE A 362 -28.90 -3.26 -3.97
CA PHE A 362 -30.06 -3.22 -4.85
C PHE A 362 -31.20 -4.13 -4.37
N ARG A 363 -30.88 -5.24 -3.69
CA ARG A 363 -31.86 -6.14 -3.08
C ARG A 363 -32.30 -5.75 -1.67
N ALA A 364 -31.65 -4.76 -1.06
CA ALA A 364 -32.05 -4.31 0.26
C ALA A 364 -33.44 -3.66 0.17
N ASP A 365 -34.28 -3.99 1.16
CA ASP A 365 -35.59 -3.37 1.31
C ASP A 365 -35.44 -1.84 1.31
N LYS A 366 -36.30 -1.15 0.54
CA LYS A 366 -36.30 0.31 0.43
C LYS A 366 -36.66 0.97 1.77
N GLU A 367 -37.43 0.27 2.61
CA GLU A 367 -37.78 0.73 3.95
C GLU A 367 -36.63 0.60 4.95
N ASP A 368 -35.71 -0.38 4.78
CA ASP A 368 -34.50 -0.51 5.58
C ASP A 368 -33.38 0.44 5.11
N LYS A 369 -33.66 1.74 5.24
CA LYS A 369 -32.75 2.83 4.86
C LYS A 369 -31.39 2.72 5.54
N LYS A 370 -31.35 2.23 6.79
CA LYS A 370 -30.11 2.09 7.57
C LYS A 370 -29.18 1.05 6.96
N ARG A 371 -29.70 -0.15 6.65
CA ARG A 371 -28.91 -1.20 6.00
C ARG A 371 -28.50 -0.78 4.59
N ARG A 372 -29.40 -0.18 3.83
CA ARG A 372 -29.12 0.27 2.47
C ARG A 372 -27.99 1.31 2.44
N ARG A 373 -28.02 2.31 3.33
CA ARG A 373 -26.93 3.29 3.47
C ARG A 373 -25.62 2.66 3.90
N ARG A 374 -25.65 1.70 4.83
CA ARG A 374 -24.43 0.98 5.25
C ARG A 374 -23.78 0.22 4.09
N LEU A 375 -24.58 -0.46 3.28
CA LEU A 375 -24.08 -1.17 2.09
C LEU A 375 -23.51 -0.20 1.07
N LEU A 376 -24.22 0.91 0.81
CA LEU A 376 -23.73 1.96 -0.08
C LEU A 376 -22.42 2.58 0.42
N ALA A 377 -22.34 2.91 1.72
CA ALA A 377 -21.13 3.42 2.34
C ALA A 377 -19.97 2.44 2.15
N ALA A 378 -20.18 1.14 2.32
CA ALA A 378 -19.12 0.15 2.14
C ALA A 378 -18.67 0.02 0.67
N VAL A 379 -19.59 0.06 -0.29
CA VAL A 379 -19.24 0.08 -1.72
C VAL A 379 -18.42 1.32 -2.06
N LEU A 380 -18.88 2.50 -1.64
CA LEU A 380 -18.21 3.77 -1.95
C LEU A 380 -16.86 3.90 -1.24
N LEU A 381 -16.80 3.54 0.05
CA LEU A 381 -15.61 3.71 0.87
C LEU A 381 -14.52 2.70 0.55
N TRP A 382 -14.85 1.40 0.59
CA TRP A 382 -13.85 0.35 0.43
C TRP A 382 -13.68 0.01 -1.06
N GLY A 383 -14.79 -0.15 -1.77
CA GLY A 383 -14.80 -0.42 -3.21
C GLY A 383 -14.29 0.77 -4.02
N GLY A 384 -14.79 1.98 -3.73
CA GLY A 384 -14.35 3.19 -4.42
C GLY A 384 -12.86 3.46 -4.25
N SER A 385 -12.31 3.33 -3.03
CA SER A 385 -10.87 3.49 -2.80
C SER A 385 -10.03 2.49 -3.59
N VAL A 386 -10.37 1.18 -3.56
CA VAL A 386 -9.64 0.16 -4.34
C VAL A 386 -9.76 0.43 -5.83
N VAL A 387 -10.94 0.77 -6.34
CA VAL A 387 -11.12 1.09 -7.77
C VAL A 387 -10.31 2.32 -8.17
N THR A 388 -10.32 3.39 -7.37
CA THR A 388 -9.51 4.59 -7.64
C THR A 388 -8.03 4.26 -7.68
N MET A 389 -7.52 3.46 -6.74
CA MET A 389 -6.12 3.04 -6.70
C MET A 389 -5.76 2.13 -7.87
N CYS A 390 -6.59 1.13 -8.20
CA CYS A 390 -6.37 0.28 -9.37
C CYS A 390 -6.32 1.10 -10.65
N VAL A 391 -7.23 2.06 -10.84
CA VAL A 391 -7.21 2.97 -12.00
C VAL A 391 -5.91 3.78 -12.01
N TYR A 392 -5.56 4.41 -10.88
CA TYR A 392 -4.33 5.21 -10.77
C TYR A 392 -3.08 4.39 -11.12
N PHE A 393 -2.89 3.22 -10.51
CA PHE A 393 -1.73 2.37 -10.77
C PHE A 393 -1.75 1.72 -12.15
N SER A 394 -2.90 1.60 -12.82
CA SER A 394 -3.00 1.13 -14.21
C SER A 394 -2.66 2.18 -15.25
N ILE A 395 -2.86 3.48 -14.96
CA ILE A 395 -2.65 4.56 -15.94
C ILE A 395 -1.39 5.39 -15.69
N SER A 396 -0.80 5.34 -14.50
CA SER A 396 0.36 6.18 -14.15
C SER A 396 1.60 5.83 -14.98
N GLU A 397 2.36 6.85 -15.38
CA GLU A 397 3.58 6.73 -16.19
C GLU A 397 4.81 6.47 -15.32
N PHE A 398 4.91 7.07 -14.12
CA PHE A 398 6.02 6.78 -13.20
C PHE A 398 5.59 6.81 -11.73
N PHE A 399 6.01 5.79 -10.97
CA PHE A 399 5.80 5.65 -9.53
C PHE A 399 6.67 4.49 -9.02
N HIS A 400 6.81 4.34 -7.72
CA HIS A 400 7.47 3.16 -7.17
C HIS A 400 6.46 2.05 -6.84
N PRO A 401 6.76 0.77 -7.12
CA PRO A 401 5.84 -0.34 -6.88
C PRO A 401 5.28 -0.41 -5.46
N TYR A 402 6.07 -0.04 -4.44
CA TYR A 402 5.64 -0.08 -3.03
C TYR A 402 4.53 0.91 -2.67
N TYR A 403 4.25 1.90 -3.53
CA TYR A 403 3.11 2.82 -3.35
C TYR A 403 1.78 2.04 -3.32
N LEU A 404 1.75 0.83 -3.91
CA LEU A 404 0.60 -0.06 -3.85
C LEU A 404 0.18 -0.42 -2.40
N SER A 405 1.08 -0.30 -1.43
CA SER A 405 0.81 -0.57 -0.01
C SER A 405 -0.39 0.21 0.56
N VAL A 406 -0.71 1.39 0.00
CA VAL A 406 -1.88 2.17 0.45
C VAL A 406 -3.22 1.48 0.17
N MET A 407 -3.25 0.53 -0.76
CA MET A 407 -4.46 -0.22 -1.12
C MET A 407 -4.78 -1.34 -0.11
N ALA A 408 -3.76 -1.88 0.55
CA ALA A 408 -3.86 -3.04 1.43
C ALA A 408 -5.00 -2.98 2.47
N PRO A 409 -5.17 -1.89 3.27
CA PRO A 409 -6.26 -1.84 4.26
C PRO A 409 -7.66 -1.84 3.61
N PHE A 410 -7.80 -1.26 2.42
CA PHE A 410 -9.09 -1.18 1.72
C PHE A 410 -9.46 -2.52 1.08
N LEU A 411 -8.47 -3.19 0.47
CA LEU A 411 -8.66 -4.54 -0.06
C LEU A 411 -8.96 -5.53 1.08
N ALA A 412 -8.23 -5.43 2.20
CA ALA A 412 -8.48 -6.26 3.38
C ALA A 412 -9.90 -6.06 3.96
N ALA A 413 -10.39 -4.81 4.00
CA ALA A 413 -11.78 -4.53 4.37
C ALA A 413 -12.77 -5.23 3.43
N LEU A 414 -12.60 -5.09 2.11
CA LEU A 414 -13.45 -5.73 1.11
C LEU A 414 -13.47 -7.23 1.26
N VAL A 415 -12.31 -7.87 1.44
CA VAL A 415 -12.20 -9.32 1.60
C VAL A 415 -12.96 -9.79 2.84
N GLY A 416 -12.76 -9.16 4.00
CA GLY A 416 -13.47 -9.54 5.23
C GLY A 416 -14.98 -9.30 5.18
N ILE A 417 -15.40 -8.17 4.63
CA ILE A 417 -16.82 -7.86 4.42
C ILE A 417 -17.43 -8.85 3.43
N GLY A 418 -16.80 -9.04 2.27
CA GLY A 418 -17.26 -9.88 1.18
C GLY A 418 -17.37 -11.34 1.57
N LEU A 419 -16.35 -11.91 2.21
CA LEU A 419 -16.36 -13.31 2.64
C LEU A 419 -17.56 -13.59 3.56
N THR A 420 -17.81 -12.71 4.54
CA THR A 420 -18.94 -12.89 5.46
C THR A 420 -20.30 -12.71 4.78
N GLN A 421 -20.42 -11.79 3.82
CA GLN A 421 -21.66 -11.59 3.05
C GLN A 421 -21.92 -12.77 2.09
N MET A 422 -20.90 -13.22 1.37
CA MET A 422 -20.98 -14.35 0.44
C MET A 422 -21.30 -15.66 1.18
N ALA A 423 -20.69 -15.92 2.34
CA ALA A 423 -21.02 -17.07 3.18
C ALA A 423 -22.48 -17.08 3.63
N ARG A 424 -23.06 -15.92 3.94
CA ARG A 424 -24.49 -15.79 4.27
C ARG A 424 -25.38 -16.02 3.04
N LEU A 425 -24.98 -15.53 1.87
CA LEU A 425 -25.71 -15.71 0.62
C LEU A 425 -25.68 -17.15 0.11
N TYR A 426 -24.54 -17.84 0.25
CA TYR A 426 -24.39 -19.25 -0.11
C TYR A 426 -25.45 -20.14 0.56
N ARG A 427 -25.80 -19.82 1.81
CA ARG A 427 -26.83 -20.55 2.57
C ARG A 427 -28.27 -20.27 2.16
N ARG A 428 -28.52 -19.20 1.40
CA ARG A 428 -29.87 -18.86 0.92
C ARG A 428 -30.12 -19.54 -0.43
N ARG A 429 -31.38 -19.80 -0.78
CA ARG A 429 -31.73 -20.26 -2.14
C ARG A 429 -31.55 -19.10 -3.15
N GLY A 430 -31.15 -19.43 -4.38
CA GLY A 430 -31.05 -18.47 -5.51
C GLY A 430 -29.64 -18.24 -6.06
N ALA A 431 -29.53 -17.55 -7.20
CA ALA A 431 -28.26 -17.40 -7.94
C ALA A 431 -27.13 -16.70 -7.17
N ALA A 432 -27.45 -15.85 -6.18
CA ALA A 432 -26.42 -15.15 -5.40
C ALA A 432 -25.56 -16.08 -4.52
N GLY A 433 -25.95 -17.35 -4.35
CA GLY A 433 -25.10 -18.33 -3.68
C GLY A 433 -23.86 -18.72 -4.49
N PHE A 434 -23.84 -18.50 -5.81
CA PHE A 434 -22.67 -18.80 -6.64
C PHE A 434 -21.50 -17.84 -6.45
N PHE A 435 -21.73 -16.66 -5.87
CA PHE A 435 -20.65 -15.68 -5.63
C PHE A 435 -19.53 -16.24 -4.76
N LEU A 436 -19.84 -17.03 -3.71
CA LEU A 436 -18.81 -17.59 -2.84
C LEU A 436 -17.85 -18.54 -3.56
N PRO A 437 -18.33 -19.66 -4.17
CA PRO A 437 -17.42 -20.55 -4.87
C PRO A 437 -16.74 -19.89 -6.07
N ALA A 438 -17.42 -18.98 -6.78
CA ALA A 438 -16.82 -18.25 -7.90
C ALA A 438 -15.68 -17.34 -7.45
N ALA A 439 -15.86 -16.57 -6.37
CA ALA A 439 -14.82 -15.70 -5.82
C ALA A 439 -13.61 -16.51 -5.35
N LEU A 440 -13.84 -17.63 -4.67
CA LEU A 440 -12.76 -18.52 -4.20
C LEU A 440 -11.98 -19.13 -5.37
N ALA A 441 -12.68 -19.71 -6.35
CA ALA A 441 -12.07 -20.38 -7.49
C ALA A 441 -11.34 -19.39 -8.42
N ALA A 442 -11.95 -18.24 -8.74
CA ALA A 442 -11.32 -17.23 -9.58
C ALA A 442 -10.07 -16.63 -8.92
N THR A 443 -10.11 -16.41 -7.60
CA THR A 443 -8.93 -15.94 -6.87
C THR A 443 -7.83 -16.98 -6.87
N ALA A 444 -8.14 -18.25 -6.59
CA ALA A 444 -7.15 -19.35 -6.64
C ALA A 444 -6.51 -19.48 -8.04
N ALA A 445 -7.31 -19.36 -9.10
CA ALA A 445 -6.82 -19.40 -10.47
C ALA A 445 -5.86 -18.24 -10.79
N VAL A 446 -6.20 -17.01 -10.39
CA VAL A 446 -5.30 -15.86 -10.57
C VAL A 446 -4.02 -16.03 -9.76
N GLN A 447 -4.09 -16.53 -8.52
CA GLN A 447 -2.90 -16.82 -7.73
C GLN A 447 -2.01 -17.87 -8.40
N ALA A 448 -2.59 -18.93 -8.97
CA ALA A 448 -1.83 -19.92 -9.73
C ALA A 448 -1.12 -19.30 -10.94
N VAL A 449 -1.81 -18.42 -11.68
CA VAL A 449 -1.21 -17.70 -12.82
C VAL A 449 -0.06 -16.78 -12.37
N LEU A 450 -0.23 -16.03 -11.28
CA LEU A 450 0.83 -15.19 -10.73
C LEU A 450 2.05 -16.02 -10.31
N LEU A 451 1.84 -17.24 -9.81
CA LEU A 451 2.90 -18.13 -9.36
C LEU A 451 3.70 -18.75 -10.52
N LEU A 452 3.15 -18.87 -11.74
CA LEU A 452 3.87 -19.38 -12.91
C LEU A 452 5.12 -18.55 -13.28
N GLU A 453 5.16 -17.30 -12.82
CA GLU A 453 6.29 -16.40 -13.04
C GLU A 453 7.46 -16.68 -12.06
N TYR A 454 7.32 -17.64 -11.14
CA TYR A 454 8.27 -17.96 -10.09
C TYR A 454 8.66 -19.44 -10.11
N SER A 455 9.66 -19.81 -10.92
CA SER A 455 10.00 -21.21 -11.27
C SER A 455 10.27 -22.17 -10.10
N TYR A 456 10.71 -21.69 -8.95
CA TYR A 456 10.87 -22.54 -7.76
C TYR A 456 9.58 -22.66 -6.94
N HIS A 457 8.79 -21.59 -6.90
CA HIS A 457 7.59 -21.50 -6.10
C HIS A 457 6.39 -22.14 -6.79
N GLU A 458 6.35 -22.17 -8.12
CA GLU A 458 5.26 -22.74 -8.89
C GLU A 458 5.07 -24.23 -8.58
N GLU A 459 6.15 -25.00 -8.51
CA GLU A 459 6.11 -26.45 -8.29
C GLU A 459 5.51 -26.83 -6.92
N VAL A 460 5.65 -25.95 -5.93
CA VAL A 460 5.19 -26.21 -4.55
C VAL A 460 3.89 -25.48 -4.25
N LEU A 461 3.80 -24.18 -4.54
CA LEU A 461 2.68 -23.36 -4.11
C LEU A 461 1.45 -23.50 -5.01
N ILE A 462 1.59 -23.77 -6.32
CA ILE A 462 0.42 -23.99 -7.17
C ILE A 462 -0.36 -25.23 -6.71
N PRO A 463 0.26 -26.42 -6.51
CA PRO A 463 -0.47 -27.57 -5.97
C PRO A 463 -1.10 -27.29 -4.61
N VAL A 464 -0.40 -26.57 -3.72
CA VAL A 464 -0.92 -26.22 -2.39
C VAL A 464 -2.14 -25.30 -2.48
N VAL A 465 -2.10 -24.23 -3.29
CA VAL A 465 -3.25 -23.33 -3.48
C VAL A 465 -4.40 -24.07 -4.16
N CYS A 466 -4.14 -24.86 -5.20
CA CYS A 466 -5.17 -25.66 -5.88
C CYS A 466 -5.82 -26.67 -4.94
N ALA A 467 -5.05 -27.34 -4.08
CA ALA A 467 -5.58 -28.30 -3.11
C ALA A 467 -6.31 -27.60 -1.95
N ALA A 468 -5.70 -26.61 -1.31
CA ALA A 468 -6.22 -25.97 -0.10
C ALA A 468 -7.36 -24.98 -0.40
N ALA A 469 -7.28 -24.23 -1.51
CA ALA A 469 -8.30 -23.27 -1.92
C ALA A 469 -9.26 -23.84 -2.97
N GLY A 470 -8.71 -24.49 -4.01
CA GLY A 470 -9.47 -24.96 -5.17
C GLY A 470 -10.44 -26.11 -4.84
N VAL A 471 -9.97 -27.17 -4.17
CA VAL A 471 -10.83 -28.34 -3.87
C VAL A 471 -12.06 -27.97 -3.04
N PRO A 472 -11.95 -27.22 -1.91
CA PRO A 472 -13.15 -26.85 -1.15
C PRO A 472 -14.05 -25.86 -1.92
N ALA A 473 -13.49 -24.99 -2.77
CA ALA A 473 -14.28 -24.11 -3.63
C ALA A 473 -15.08 -24.88 -4.68
N VAL A 474 -14.46 -25.88 -5.34
CA VAL A 474 -15.13 -26.79 -6.28
C VAL A 474 -16.20 -27.62 -5.57
N LEU A 475 -15.93 -28.10 -4.36
CA LEU A 475 -16.94 -28.83 -3.59
C LEU A 475 -18.14 -27.93 -3.21
N LEU A 476 -17.90 -26.68 -2.80
CA LEU A 476 -18.96 -25.70 -2.58
C LEU A 476 -19.77 -25.45 -3.87
N LEU A 477 -19.11 -25.37 -5.02
CA LEU A 477 -19.78 -25.23 -6.32
C LEU A 477 -20.62 -26.47 -6.67
N ALA A 478 -20.04 -27.67 -6.54
CA ALA A 478 -20.70 -28.94 -6.86
C ALA A 478 -21.93 -29.17 -5.97
N LEU A 479 -21.81 -28.94 -4.66
CA LEU A 479 -22.95 -29.00 -3.73
C LEU A 479 -24.06 -28.03 -4.15
N ARG A 480 -23.70 -26.84 -4.62
CA ARG A 480 -24.65 -25.83 -5.07
C ARG A 480 -25.35 -26.21 -6.37
N LEU A 481 -24.60 -26.70 -7.36
CA LEU A 481 -25.12 -27.18 -8.64
C LEU A 481 -26.03 -28.41 -8.44
N ALA A 482 -25.70 -29.29 -7.50
CA ALA A 482 -26.53 -30.43 -7.12
C ALA A 482 -27.79 -30.06 -6.31
N GLY A 483 -28.06 -28.77 -6.08
CA GLY A 483 -29.21 -28.31 -5.30
C GLY A 483 -29.15 -28.70 -3.81
N ARG A 484 -28.00 -29.15 -3.31
CA ARG A 484 -27.81 -29.59 -1.93
C ARG A 484 -27.56 -28.39 -1.03
N ASN A 485 -28.22 -28.37 0.14
CA ASN A 485 -27.97 -27.39 1.19
C ASN A 485 -27.13 -28.04 2.29
N PRO A 486 -25.79 -27.88 2.27
CA PRO A 486 -24.93 -28.45 3.31
C PRO A 486 -25.26 -27.87 4.69
N SER A 487 -24.91 -28.63 5.73
CA SER A 487 -25.04 -28.15 7.11
C SER A 487 -24.22 -26.86 7.32
N GLN A 488 -24.64 -26.02 8.26
CA GLN A 488 -23.92 -24.77 8.56
C GLN A 488 -22.45 -25.01 8.92
N LYS A 489 -22.17 -26.11 9.64
CA LYS A 489 -20.81 -26.49 10.03
C LYS A 489 -19.96 -26.85 8.80
N LEU A 490 -20.50 -27.66 7.90
CA LEU A 490 -19.79 -28.09 6.68
C LEU A 490 -19.52 -26.89 5.75
N ALA A 491 -20.53 -26.05 5.48
CA ALA A 491 -20.34 -24.87 4.63
C ALA A 491 -19.31 -23.90 5.21
N ALA A 492 -19.35 -23.67 6.53
CA ALA A 492 -18.36 -22.83 7.21
C ALA A 492 -16.95 -23.44 7.16
N ALA A 493 -16.82 -24.76 7.35
CA ALA A 493 -15.54 -25.45 7.27
C ALA A 493 -14.92 -25.37 5.87
N LEU A 494 -15.70 -25.64 4.81
CA LEU A 494 -15.23 -25.53 3.43
C LEU A 494 -14.86 -24.09 3.07
N THR A 495 -15.65 -23.11 3.52
CA THR A 495 -15.35 -21.68 3.31
C THR A 495 -14.06 -21.27 4.01
N ALA A 496 -13.88 -21.70 5.27
CA ALA A 496 -12.69 -21.40 6.04
C ALA A 496 -11.45 -22.09 5.47
N ALA A 497 -11.56 -23.35 5.07
CA ALA A 497 -10.48 -24.09 4.40
C ALA A 497 -10.09 -23.41 3.08
N ALA A 498 -11.06 -23.11 2.22
CA ALA A 498 -10.79 -22.46 0.94
C ALA A 498 -10.09 -21.11 1.13
N PHE A 499 -10.61 -20.30 2.04
CA PHE A 499 -10.06 -18.98 2.31
C PHE A 499 -8.68 -19.04 2.96
N ALA A 500 -8.45 -19.97 3.89
CA ALA A 500 -7.12 -20.20 4.44
C ALA A 500 -6.12 -20.61 3.35
N GLY A 501 -6.55 -21.43 2.37
CA GLY A 501 -5.76 -21.77 1.18
C GLY A 501 -5.36 -20.54 0.36
N LEU A 502 -6.28 -19.59 0.16
CA LEU A 502 -5.99 -18.33 -0.54
C LEU A 502 -5.02 -17.41 0.21
N LEU A 503 -4.86 -17.60 1.52
CA LEU A 503 -3.90 -16.86 2.33
C LEU A 503 -2.49 -17.46 2.27
N VAL A 504 -2.31 -18.68 1.77
CA VAL A 504 -1.00 -19.36 1.77
C VAL A 504 0.02 -18.58 0.95
N ALA A 505 -0.28 -18.28 -0.32
CA ALA A 505 0.64 -17.55 -1.19
C ALA A 505 1.02 -16.15 -0.63
N PRO A 506 0.09 -15.26 -0.28
CA PRO A 506 0.45 -13.97 0.33
C PRO A 506 1.15 -14.12 1.69
N ALA A 507 0.83 -15.15 2.49
CA ALA A 507 1.55 -15.41 3.74
C ALA A 507 3.01 -15.83 3.50
N VAL A 508 3.29 -16.63 2.47
CA VAL A 508 4.67 -16.97 2.06
C VAL A 508 5.42 -15.72 1.61
N TRP A 509 4.79 -14.87 0.77
CA TRP A 509 5.37 -13.58 0.35
C TRP A 509 5.63 -12.64 1.54
N THR A 510 4.73 -12.62 2.50
CA THR A 510 4.89 -11.86 3.76
C THR A 510 6.02 -12.45 4.61
N GLY A 511 6.18 -13.77 4.62
CA GLY A 511 7.28 -14.47 5.29
C GLY A 511 8.64 -14.04 4.74
N TYR A 512 8.79 -14.02 3.41
CA TYR A 512 9.99 -13.45 2.77
C TYR A 512 10.24 -12.01 3.21
N SER A 513 9.20 -11.18 3.16
CA SER A 513 9.27 -9.77 3.54
C SER A 513 9.67 -9.56 5.02
N ALA A 514 9.22 -10.44 5.92
CA ALA A 514 9.53 -10.37 7.34
C ALA A 514 10.93 -10.90 7.67
N MET A 515 11.40 -11.91 6.93
CA MET A 515 12.68 -12.59 7.14
C MET A 515 13.85 -11.98 6.36
N ALA A 516 13.59 -11.09 5.41
CA ALA A 516 14.62 -10.42 4.63
C ALA A 516 15.66 -9.75 5.54
N GLY A 517 16.92 -10.14 5.40
CA GLY A 517 18.04 -9.55 6.14
C GLY A 517 18.51 -8.22 5.57
N ASN A 518 18.22 -7.95 4.29
CA ASN A 518 18.56 -6.74 3.57
C ASN A 518 17.34 -6.31 2.73
N VAL A 519 16.50 -5.42 3.27
CA VAL A 519 15.38 -4.85 2.50
C VAL A 519 15.94 -3.75 1.60
N SER A 520 15.72 -3.83 0.28
CA SER A 520 16.02 -2.74 -0.64
C SER A 520 15.11 -1.54 -0.35
N ALA A 521 15.54 -0.64 0.53
CA ALA A 521 14.69 0.43 1.04
C ALA A 521 14.40 1.54 0.02
N GLN A 522 15.21 1.66 -1.03
CA GLN A 522 14.98 2.59 -2.13
C GLN A 522 13.86 2.11 -3.07
N ILE A 523 13.74 0.79 -3.27
CA ILE A 523 12.62 0.19 -4.02
C ILE A 523 12.13 -1.07 -3.28
N PRO A 524 11.41 -0.91 -2.16
CA PRO A 524 10.87 -2.05 -1.43
C PRO A 524 9.99 -2.91 -2.35
N SER A 525 10.25 -4.22 -2.37
CA SER A 525 9.43 -5.20 -3.07
C SER A 525 9.24 -6.42 -2.18
N ALA A 526 8.02 -6.91 -2.07
CA ALA A 526 7.68 -8.06 -1.25
C ALA A 526 7.86 -9.36 -2.05
N GLY A 527 8.18 -10.45 -1.36
CA GLY A 527 8.33 -11.78 -1.93
C GLY A 527 9.76 -12.24 -2.11
N PRO A 528 10.02 -13.23 -2.98
CA PRO A 528 11.36 -13.79 -3.17
C PRO A 528 12.43 -12.80 -3.65
N SER A 529 12.02 -11.63 -4.16
CA SER A 529 12.88 -10.51 -4.56
C SER A 529 13.11 -9.49 -3.43
N ALA A 530 12.60 -9.74 -2.22
CA ALA A 530 12.60 -8.81 -1.08
C ALA A 530 13.95 -8.66 -0.37
#